data_AF-A0A8B7XUP5-F1
#
_entry.id   AF-A0A8B7XUP5-F1
#
_cell.length_a   1.000
_cell.length_b   1.000
_cell.length_c   1.000
_cell.angle_alpha   90.00
_cell.angle_beta   90.00
_cell.angle_gamma   90.00
#
_symmetry.space_group_name_H-M   'P 1'
#
loop_
_entity.id
_entity.type
_entity.pdbx_description
1 polymer ?
#
loop_
_entity_poly.entity_id
_entity_poly.type
_entity_poly.pdbx_seq_one_letter_code
_entity_poly.pdbx_strand_id
1 'polypeptide(L)'
;MSLTASKMEPNTGGLLALALQESSEDSRSSSPPAFEPSFRMDGPGHRKFRELEVGRLVEGILASHLADEIYDPVRCKQLSQDIAGKINQRVRELDFPRYKLVALVNIGSAREKPGTHLGSRCLWDDRTDSSTTASFTNGSLYAVAMVYGLYYA
;
A
#
# COMPACT_ATOMS: atom_id res chain seq x y z
N MET A 1 42.79 -31.43 76.01
CA MET A 1 42.32 -32.82 76.24
C MET A 1 41.16 -33.05 75.27
N SER A 2 41.44 -33.35 74.00
CA SER A 2 41.64 -34.68 73.38
C SER A 2 40.36 -35.56 73.32
N LEU A 3 40.00 -35.94 72.08
CA LEU A 3 39.30 -37.17 71.61
C LEU A 3 37.77 -37.26 71.81
N THR A 4 36.91 -37.19 70.77
CA THR A 4 36.57 -38.09 69.63
C THR A 4 35.58 -39.22 69.92
N ALA A 5 34.74 -39.50 68.90
CA ALA A 5 33.96 -40.72 68.56
C ALA A 5 32.43 -40.51 68.66
N SER A 6 31.65 -40.37 67.58
CA SER A 6 31.44 -41.17 66.36
C SER A 6 30.53 -42.40 66.54
N LYS A 7 29.26 -42.20 66.12
CA LYS A 7 28.43 -43.01 65.19
C LYS A 7 28.11 -44.48 65.52
N MET A 8 26.81 -44.84 65.58
CA MET A 8 26.24 -46.04 64.94
C MET A 8 24.70 -46.03 64.94
N GLU A 9 24.08 -46.18 63.76
CA GLU A 9 22.66 -46.55 63.58
C GLU A 9 22.54 -48.08 63.45
N PRO A 10 21.36 -48.66 63.71
CA PRO A 10 20.81 -49.55 62.69
C PRO A 10 19.30 -49.41 62.43
N ASN A 11 19.01 -49.37 61.12
CA ASN A 11 17.77 -49.61 60.40
C ASN A 11 16.95 -50.82 60.90
N THR A 12 15.61 -50.73 60.92
CA THR A 12 14.67 -51.74 60.34
C THR A 12 13.23 -51.20 60.32
N GLY A 13 12.71 -50.93 59.12
CA GLY A 13 11.36 -51.33 58.67
C GLY A 13 10.14 -50.45 59.02
N GLY A 14 9.52 -49.86 57.99
CA GLY A 14 8.11 -49.42 58.07
C GLY A 14 7.73 -48.35 57.04
N LEU A 15 6.78 -48.70 56.16
CA LEU A 15 6.33 -48.00 54.95
C LEU A 15 5.73 -46.58 55.10
N LEU A 16 5.83 -45.84 53.99
CA LEU A 16 4.88 -44.84 53.42
C LEU A 16 4.76 -43.46 54.08
N ALA A 17 5.35 -42.44 53.43
CA ALA A 17 4.67 -41.17 53.21
C ALA A 17 5.26 -40.44 51.98
N LEU A 18 4.36 -40.13 51.04
CA LEU A 18 4.58 -39.35 49.84
C LEU A 18 5.03 -37.91 50.15
N ALA A 19 5.93 -37.37 49.32
CA ALA A 19 5.74 -36.17 48.49
C ALA A 19 7.08 -35.42 48.31
N LEU A 20 7.62 -35.51 47.09
CA LEU A 20 8.81 -34.80 46.63
C LEU A 20 8.42 -33.39 46.15
N GLN A 21 9.29 -32.45 46.53
CA GLN A 21 9.69 -31.22 45.83
C GLN A 21 8.72 -30.03 45.75
N GLU A 22 8.99 -29.06 46.61
CA GLU A 22 8.78 -27.64 46.33
C GLU A 22 9.65 -27.22 45.13
N SER A 23 9.01 -27.00 43.98
CA SER A 23 9.58 -26.24 42.87
C SER A 23 9.11 -24.79 42.97
N SER A 24 10.07 -23.88 43.10
CA SER A 24 9.90 -22.44 43.01
C SER A 24 9.09 -22.02 41.77
N GLU A 25 7.87 -21.52 41.98
CA GLU A 25 7.08 -20.86 40.95
C GLU A 25 7.55 -19.40 40.81
N ASP A 26 8.36 -19.17 39.79
CA ASP A 26 8.70 -17.84 39.28
C ASP A 26 7.43 -17.23 38.65
N SER A 27 6.70 -16.42 39.42
CA SER A 27 5.43 -15.82 39.01
C SER A 27 5.65 -14.76 37.93
N ARG A 28 5.80 -15.20 36.68
CA ARG A 28 5.66 -14.34 35.51
C ARG A 28 4.21 -13.86 35.47
N SER A 29 3.97 -12.65 35.97
CA SER A 29 2.74 -11.93 35.72
C SER A 29 2.66 -11.58 34.23
N SER A 30 2.23 -12.51 33.38
CA SER A 30 1.89 -12.17 32.01
C SER A 30 0.51 -11.54 32.01
N SER A 31 0.46 -10.21 31.92
CA SER A 31 -0.79 -9.53 31.51
C SER A 31 -1.29 -10.19 30.22
N PRO A 32 -2.61 -10.40 30.06
CA PRO A 32 -3.14 -10.91 28.80
C PRO A 32 -2.61 -10.05 27.65
N PRO A 33 -2.22 -10.65 26.50
CA PRO A 33 -1.70 -9.88 25.39
C PRO A 33 -2.74 -8.84 25.02
N ALA A 34 -2.35 -7.56 25.10
CA ALA A 34 -3.18 -6.48 24.64
C ALA A 34 -3.46 -6.73 23.15
N PHE A 35 -4.69 -7.07 22.82
CA PHE A 35 -5.16 -7.10 21.44
C PHE A 35 -5.27 -5.64 20.97
N GLU A 36 -4.12 -5.03 20.71
CA GLU A 36 -4.09 -3.76 20.00
C GLU A 36 -4.39 -4.04 18.53
N PRO A 37 -5.26 -3.24 17.90
CA PRO A 37 -5.41 -3.29 16.46
C PRO A 37 -4.04 -3.09 15.80
N SER A 38 -3.54 -4.10 15.10
CA SER A 38 -2.26 -4.05 14.37
C SER A 38 -2.33 -3.17 13.12
N PHE A 39 -3.51 -2.63 12.83
CA PHE A 39 -3.77 -1.78 11.69
C PHE A 39 -3.14 -0.39 11.88
N ARG A 40 -2.11 -0.09 11.10
CA ARG A 40 -1.41 1.20 11.11
C ARG A 40 -1.63 1.90 9.77
N MET A 41 -2.13 3.13 9.80
CA MET A 41 -2.22 3.97 8.59
C MET A 41 -0.82 4.33 8.07
N ASP A 42 0.13 4.51 8.98
CA ASP A 42 1.46 5.08 8.70
C ASP A 42 2.57 4.05 8.99
N GLY A 43 2.29 2.77 8.71
CA GLY A 43 3.20 1.67 9.04
C GLY A 43 4.50 1.65 8.20
N PRO A 44 5.51 0.87 8.61
CA PRO A 44 6.71 0.65 7.81
C PRO A 44 6.31 0.10 6.43
N GLY A 45 6.68 0.82 5.36
CA GLY A 45 6.26 0.52 3.98
C GLY A 45 5.16 1.45 3.42
N HIS A 46 4.64 2.40 4.21
CA HIS A 46 3.78 3.46 3.68
C HIS A 46 4.56 4.32 2.69
N ARG A 47 4.14 4.30 1.42
CA ARG A 47 4.67 5.15 0.36
C ARG A 47 3.59 6.09 -0.12
N LYS A 48 3.83 7.39 0.02
CA LYS A 48 2.92 8.40 -0.50
C LYS A 48 2.84 8.33 -2.02
N PHE A 49 1.68 8.70 -2.56
CA PHE A 49 1.51 8.87 -3.99
C PHE A 49 2.44 9.98 -4.52
N ARG A 50 3.25 9.67 -5.53
CA ARG A 50 4.27 10.58 -6.08
C ARG A 50 3.73 11.30 -7.31
N GLU A 51 2.89 12.31 -7.10
CA GLU A 51 2.18 13.07 -8.15
C GLU A 51 3.05 13.47 -9.35
N LEU A 52 4.22 14.05 -9.09
CA LEU A 52 5.13 14.54 -10.13
C LEU A 52 5.73 13.42 -10.98
N GLU A 53 6.06 12.29 -10.35
CA GLU A 53 6.61 11.14 -11.07
C GLU A 53 5.53 10.47 -11.91
N VAL A 54 4.33 10.31 -11.35
CA VAL A 54 3.17 9.78 -12.08
C VAL A 54 2.79 10.72 -13.22
N GLY A 55 2.81 12.03 -13.00
CA GLY A 55 2.52 13.04 -14.03
C GLY A 55 3.44 12.92 -15.24
N ARG A 56 4.77 12.91 -15.01
CA ARG A 56 5.77 12.74 -16.08
C ARG A 56 5.62 11.42 -16.84
N LEU A 57 5.32 10.34 -16.11
CA LEU A 57 5.07 9.03 -16.70
C LEU A 57 3.86 9.08 -17.62
N VAL A 58 2.76 9.70 -17.18
CA VAL A 58 1.53 9.82 -17.96
C VAL A 58 1.73 10.71 -19.18
N GLU A 59 2.42 11.85 -19.04
CA GLU A 59 2.81 12.72 -20.17
C GLU A 59 3.58 11.95 -21.23
N GLY A 60 4.57 11.14 -20.81
CA GLY A 60 5.35 10.30 -21.72
C GLY A 60 4.50 9.26 -22.45
N ILE A 61 3.54 8.62 -21.75
CA ILE A 61 2.61 7.66 -22.38
C ILE A 61 1.70 8.35 -23.38
N LEU A 62 1.15 9.52 -23.05
CA LEU A 62 0.30 10.28 -23.97
C LEU A 62 1.07 10.67 -25.22
N ALA A 63 2.27 11.25 -25.07
CA ALA A 63 3.10 11.63 -26.21
C ALA A 63 3.44 10.43 -27.09
N SER A 64 3.82 9.29 -26.51
CA SER A 64 4.22 8.10 -27.29
C SER A 64 3.07 7.47 -28.07
N HIS A 65 1.83 7.58 -27.59
CA HIS A 65 0.67 6.97 -28.24
C HIS A 65 -0.06 7.92 -29.19
N LEU A 66 0.07 9.24 -29.00
CA LEU A 66 -0.77 10.23 -29.67
C LEU A 66 0.00 11.21 -30.57
N ALA A 67 1.34 11.20 -30.56
CA ALA A 67 2.13 12.13 -31.40
C ALA A 67 1.74 12.08 -32.88
N ASP A 68 1.64 10.88 -33.44
CA ASP A 68 1.41 10.65 -34.88
C ASP A 68 -0.04 10.26 -35.20
N GLU A 69 -0.94 10.25 -34.20
CA GLU A 69 -2.34 9.87 -34.40
C GLU A 69 -3.18 11.06 -34.88
N ILE A 70 -4.10 10.78 -35.81
CA ILE A 70 -5.09 11.74 -36.31
C ILE A 70 -6.42 11.47 -35.60
N TYR A 71 -7.17 12.53 -35.31
CA TYR A 71 -8.46 12.38 -34.64
C TYR A 71 -9.43 11.57 -35.51
N ASP A 72 -9.80 10.40 -35.01
CA ASP A 72 -10.92 9.61 -35.49
C ASP A 72 -11.74 9.14 -34.27
N PRO A 73 -13.06 9.42 -34.18
CA PRO A 73 -13.83 9.14 -32.98
C PRO A 73 -13.92 7.65 -32.63
N VAL A 74 -13.90 6.76 -33.63
CA VAL A 74 -13.99 5.31 -33.42
C VAL A 74 -12.66 4.78 -32.86
N ARG A 75 -11.54 5.19 -33.46
CA ARG A 75 -10.20 4.83 -33.00
C ARG A 75 -9.84 5.48 -31.67
N CYS A 76 -10.20 6.74 -31.46
CA CYS A 76 -9.94 7.46 -30.20
C CYS A 76 -10.67 6.83 -29.01
N LYS A 77 -11.87 6.25 -29.23
CA LYS A 77 -12.55 5.46 -28.20
C LYS A 77 -11.66 4.30 -27.73
N GLN A 78 -11.12 3.51 -28.66
CA GLN A 78 -10.25 2.39 -28.31
C GLN A 78 -8.94 2.87 -27.68
N LEU A 79 -8.28 3.87 -28.29
CA LEU A 79 -7.04 4.44 -27.76
C LEU A 79 -7.20 4.96 -26.33
N SER A 80 -8.32 5.60 -25.99
CA SER A 80 -8.55 6.09 -24.63
C SER A 80 -8.56 4.97 -23.59
N GLN A 81 -9.14 3.81 -23.92
CA GLN A 81 -9.19 2.63 -23.06
C GLN A 81 -7.82 1.97 -22.94
N ASP A 82 -7.12 1.82 -24.06
CA ASP A 82 -5.79 1.21 -24.12
C ASP A 82 -4.78 2.05 -23.31
N ILE A 83 -4.80 3.38 -23.50
CA ILE A 83 -3.96 4.32 -22.75
C ILE A 83 -4.30 4.29 -21.27
N ALA A 84 -5.58 4.27 -20.88
CA ALA A 84 -5.98 4.18 -19.47
C ALA A 84 -5.48 2.88 -18.82
N GLY A 85 -5.59 1.75 -19.53
CA GLY A 85 -5.02 0.48 -19.12
C GLY A 85 -3.50 0.53 -18.96
N LYS A 86 -2.82 1.15 -19.93
CA LYS A 86 -1.36 1.30 -19.91
C LYS A 86 -0.88 2.18 -18.75
N ILE A 87 -1.57 3.28 -18.49
CA ILE A 87 -1.30 4.16 -17.34
C ILE A 87 -1.44 3.35 -16.05
N ASN A 88 -2.57 2.66 -15.84
CA ASN A 88 -2.77 1.86 -14.63
C ASN A 88 -1.69 0.80 -14.44
N GLN A 89 -1.29 0.10 -15.50
CA GLN A 89 -0.20 -0.87 -15.45
C GLN A 89 1.11 -0.21 -15.00
N ARG A 90 1.51 0.87 -15.67
CA ARG A 90 2.78 1.55 -15.43
C ARG A 90 2.86 2.24 -14.07
N VAL A 91 1.75 2.82 -13.60
CA VAL A 91 1.68 3.44 -12.27
C VAL A 91 1.73 2.37 -11.18
N ARG A 92 1.17 1.18 -11.42
CA ARG A 92 1.28 0.04 -10.50
C ARG A 92 2.72 -0.47 -10.37
N GLU A 93 3.53 -0.37 -11.43
CA GLU A 93 4.96 -0.71 -11.40
C GLU A 93 5.80 0.23 -10.49
N LEU A 94 5.29 1.43 -10.15
CA LEU A 94 5.93 2.34 -9.19
C LEU A 94 5.76 1.93 -7.72
N ASP A 95 5.05 0.81 -7.48
CA ASP A 95 4.93 0.15 -6.18
C ASP A 95 4.28 1.05 -5.10
N PHE A 96 2.97 1.30 -5.29
CA PHE A 96 2.07 1.92 -4.33
C PHE A 96 1.19 0.85 -3.65
N PRO A 97 1.67 0.15 -2.61
CA PRO A 97 1.07 -1.10 -2.12
C PRO A 97 -0.34 -0.95 -1.51
N ARG A 98 -0.72 0.27 -1.11
CA ARG A 98 -1.99 0.56 -0.41
C ARG A 98 -2.89 1.53 -1.14
N TYR A 99 -2.70 1.64 -2.46
CA TYR A 99 -3.47 2.55 -3.29
C TYR A 99 -4.34 1.79 -4.29
N LYS A 100 -5.60 2.19 -4.37
CA LYS A 100 -6.47 1.93 -5.51
C LYS A 100 -6.19 3.01 -6.55
N LEU A 101 -5.88 2.59 -7.77
CA LEU A 101 -5.55 3.49 -8.87
C LEU A 101 -6.75 3.61 -9.81
N VAL A 102 -7.09 4.84 -10.18
CA VAL A 102 -8.11 5.14 -11.18
C VAL A 102 -7.48 6.04 -12.23
N ALA A 103 -7.53 5.63 -13.50
CA ALA A 103 -7.07 6.42 -14.64
C ALA A 103 -8.27 6.78 -15.53
N LEU A 104 -8.45 8.08 -15.79
CA LEU A 104 -9.42 8.62 -16.74
C LEU A 104 -8.65 9.24 -17.90
N VAL A 105 -9.04 8.92 -19.13
CA VAL A 105 -8.42 9.47 -20.34
C VAL A 105 -9.51 10.02 -21.25
N ASN A 106 -9.40 11.29 -21.60
CA ASN A 106 -10.31 11.97 -22.51
C ASN A 106 -9.52 12.38 -23.75
N ILE A 107 -10.04 12.05 -24.94
CA ILE A 107 -9.45 12.43 -26.24
C ILE A 107 -10.52 13.16 -27.04
N GLY A 108 -10.18 14.30 -27.63
CA GLY A 108 -11.10 15.11 -28.45
C GLY A 108 -10.42 15.75 -29.64
N SER A 109 -11.24 16.25 -30.58
CA SER A 109 -10.75 16.93 -31.79
C SER A 109 -10.26 18.34 -31.44
N ALA A 110 -9.01 18.66 -31.78
CA ALA A 110 -8.46 20.00 -31.60
C ALA A 110 -8.99 21.01 -32.63
N ARG A 111 -9.44 20.53 -33.80
CA ARG A 111 -9.89 21.37 -34.92
C ARG A 111 -11.38 21.63 -34.91
N GLU A 112 -12.18 20.59 -34.68
CA GLU A 112 -13.63 20.69 -34.83
C GLU A 112 -14.32 21.30 -33.60
N LYS A 113 -13.74 21.09 -32.41
CA LYS A 113 -14.31 21.54 -31.14
C LYS A 113 -13.24 22.15 -30.22
N PRO A 114 -12.63 23.28 -30.61
CA PRO A 114 -11.72 23.99 -29.73
C PRO A 114 -12.46 24.55 -28.51
N GLY A 115 -11.80 24.60 -27.35
CA GLY A 115 -12.34 25.25 -26.15
C GLY A 115 -13.00 24.34 -25.11
N THR A 116 -12.63 23.07 -25.02
CA THR A 116 -13.12 22.17 -23.97
C THR A 116 -12.43 22.46 -22.63
N HIS A 117 -13.22 22.59 -21.56
CA HIS A 117 -12.73 22.64 -20.18
C HIS A 117 -13.00 21.33 -19.46
N LEU A 118 -11.97 20.75 -18.85
CA LEU A 118 -12.08 19.55 -18.02
C LEU A 118 -11.64 19.89 -16.60
N GLY A 119 -12.46 19.49 -15.62
CA GLY A 119 -12.17 19.67 -14.21
C GLY A 119 -12.66 18.48 -13.40
N SER A 120 -12.05 18.28 -12.24
CA SER A 120 -12.44 17.26 -11.28
C SER A 120 -12.66 17.89 -9.91
N ARG A 121 -13.64 17.38 -9.16
CA ARG A 121 -13.91 17.76 -7.78
C ARG A 121 -14.00 16.47 -6.97
N CYS A 122 -13.19 16.37 -5.93
CA CYS A 122 -13.08 15.17 -5.10
C CYS A 122 -13.32 15.54 -3.62
N LEU A 123 -13.91 14.60 -2.89
CA LEU A 123 -13.98 14.61 -1.43
C LEU A 123 -13.20 13.39 -0.94
N TRP A 124 -12.05 13.64 -0.33
CA TRP A 124 -11.04 12.63 -0.01
C TRP A 124 -10.13 13.11 1.13
N ASP A 125 -9.26 12.24 1.65
CA ASP A 125 -8.31 12.57 2.72
C ASP A 125 -7.07 13.27 2.13
N ASP A 126 -6.86 14.54 2.48
CA ASP A 126 -5.77 15.39 1.98
C ASP A 126 -4.37 14.91 2.39
N ARG A 127 -4.29 14.00 3.38
CA ARG A 127 -3.02 13.44 3.85
C ARG A 127 -2.58 12.22 3.05
N THR A 128 -3.53 11.45 2.52
CA THR A 128 -3.27 10.12 1.96
C THR A 128 -3.65 10.01 0.50
N ASP A 129 -4.77 10.59 0.09
CA ASP A 129 -5.28 10.57 -1.27
C ASP A 129 -4.65 11.68 -2.11
N SER A 130 -4.48 11.42 -3.41
CA SER A 130 -3.84 12.38 -4.30
C SER A 130 -4.17 12.10 -5.77
N SER A 131 -3.96 13.09 -6.64
CA SER A 131 -4.18 12.97 -8.08
C SER A 131 -3.15 13.74 -8.88
N THR A 132 -2.95 13.32 -10.12
CA THR A 132 -2.19 14.06 -11.12
C THR A 132 -3.01 14.21 -12.40
N THR A 133 -2.82 15.31 -13.10
CA THR A 133 -3.41 15.56 -14.42
C THR A 133 -2.30 15.86 -15.41
N ALA A 134 -2.37 15.23 -16.58
CA ALA A 134 -1.46 15.45 -17.68
C ALA A 134 -2.25 15.71 -18.96
N SER A 135 -1.75 16.59 -19.81
CA SER A 135 -2.37 16.92 -21.08
C SER A 135 -1.40 16.78 -22.25
N PHE A 136 -1.95 16.50 -23.41
CA PHE A 136 -1.23 16.38 -24.67
C PHE A 136 -2.06 17.00 -25.79
N THR A 137 -1.41 17.61 -26.77
CA THR A 137 -2.08 18.09 -27.98
C THR A 137 -1.16 17.96 -29.18
N ASN A 138 -1.73 17.60 -30.32
CA ASN A 138 -1.06 17.63 -31.62
C ASN A 138 -1.91 18.45 -32.60
N GLY A 139 -1.56 18.42 -33.89
CA GLY A 139 -2.26 19.18 -34.92
C GLY A 139 -3.70 18.77 -35.21
N SER A 140 -4.19 17.63 -34.70
CA SER A 140 -5.52 17.08 -34.96
C SER A 140 -6.36 16.87 -33.70
N LEU A 141 -5.76 16.47 -32.58
CA LEU A 141 -6.44 16.07 -31.34
C LEU A 141 -5.80 16.70 -30.10
N TYR A 142 -6.58 16.69 -29.02
CA TYR A 142 -6.11 16.92 -27.67
C TYR A 142 -6.47 15.72 -26.80
N ALA A 143 -5.68 15.50 -25.75
CA ALA A 143 -5.94 14.50 -24.74
C ALA A 143 -5.66 15.04 -23.35
N VAL A 144 -6.48 14.62 -22.39
CA VAL A 144 -6.28 14.90 -20.96
C VAL A 144 -6.44 13.60 -20.19
N ALA A 145 -5.41 13.23 -19.44
CA ALA A 145 -5.41 12.09 -18.54
C ALA A 145 -5.40 12.57 -17.09
N MET A 146 -6.22 11.93 -16.26
CA MET A 146 -6.30 12.16 -14.82
C MET A 146 -6.07 10.84 -14.11
N VAL A 147 -5.17 10.82 -13.15
CA VAL A 147 -4.88 9.63 -12.33
C VAL A 147 -5.14 9.96 -10.87
N TYR A 148 -5.93 9.12 -10.21
CA TYR A 148 -6.24 9.23 -8.79
C TYR A 148 -5.60 8.05 -8.06
N GLY A 149 -4.81 8.35 -7.05
CA GLY A 149 -4.34 7.41 -6.05
C GLY A 149 -5.22 7.54 -4.81
N LEU A 150 -6.08 6.56 -4.59
CA LEU A 150 -6.96 6.49 -3.42
C LEU A 150 -6.39 5.49 -2.42
N TYR A 151 -6.05 5.96 -1.23
CA TYR A 151 -5.56 5.12 -0.15
C TYR A 151 -6.69 4.21 0.33
N TYR A 152 -6.43 2.90 0.36
CA TYR A 152 -7.34 1.98 1.03
C TYR A 152 -6.69 1.49 2.32
N ALA A 153 -7.43 1.75 3.39
CA ALA A 153 -7.15 1.23 4.71
C ALA A 153 -7.16 -0.30 4.66
#